data_AF-A0A815WQ73-F1
#
_entry.id   AF-A0A815WQ73-F1
#
_cell.length_a   1.000
_cell.length_b   1.000
_cell.length_c   1.000
_cell.angle_alpha   90.00
_cell.angle_beta   90.00
_cell.angle_gamma   90.00
#
_symmetry.space_group_name_H-M   'P 1'
#
loop_
_entity.id
_entity.type
_entity.pdbx_description
1 polymer ?
#
loop_
_entity_poly.entity_id
_entity_poly.type
_entity_poly.pdbx_seq_one_letter_code
_entity_poly.pdbx_strand_id
1 'polypeptide(L)'
;MAKAVLVTYLIAYFITLSFAYKQECAVGPEYWCKSFETAQDCGALRHCTDTVWRYDEKHTKIDSSTTCEWCQKILENTHKGIQHLANNEDLIKSSLLNGCKLFPLQSVSSKCTHTVENYGTPVASLMKHKRYATLCHLMSICSDEPVTEPPSTEKPIILGQNRCTWGPSYWCSSLSNSRECSSIDHCSNKIWSQQSIEKKPNDNICQYCEFTIQKLRNIIDDEKTE
;
A
#
# COMPACT_ATOMS: atom_id res chain seq x y z
N MET A 1 0.72 -45.33 32.09
CA MET A 1 0.84 -45.97 30.75
C MET A 1 -0.13 -45.36 29.75
N ALA A 2 -1.46 -45.53 29.90
CA ALA A 2 -2.45 -45.08 28.91
C ALA A 2 -2.44 -43.56 28.59
N LYS A 3 -2.25 -42.70 29.60
CA LYS A 3 -2.19 -41.23 29.40
C LYS A 3 -0.99 -40.77 28.56
N ALA A 4 0.15 -41.46 28.66
CA ALA A 4 1.35 -41.12 27.90
C ALA A 4 1.20 -41.50 26.42
N VAL A 5 0.57 -42.65 26.13
CA VAL A 5 0.28 -43.11 24.77
C VAL A 5 -0.70 -42.18 24.04
N LEU A 6 -1.70 -41.66 24.75
CA LEU A 6 -2.69 -40.75 24.19
C LEU A 6 -2.06 -39.39 23.83
N VAL A 7 -1.17 -38.88 24.69
CA VAL A 7 -0.43 -37.63 24.45
C VAL A 7 0.51 -37.78 23.25
N THR A 8 1.22 -38.90 23.11
CA THR A 8 2.08 -39.15 21.95
C THR A 8 1.28 -39.27 20.65
N TYR A 9 0.08 -39.86 20.69
CA TYR A 9 -0.80 -39.95 19.51
C TYR A 9 -1.35 -38.57 19.10
N LEU A 10 -1.74 -37.74 20.07
CA LEU A 10 -2.19 -36.38 19.79
C LEU A 10 -1.06 -35.52 19.23
N ILE A 11 0.13 -35.58 19.82
CA ILE A 11 1.31 -34.87 19.30
C ILE A 11 1.66 -35.36 17.90
N ALA A 12 1.68 -36.67 17.64
CA ALA A 12 1.91 -37.21 16.31
C ALA A 12 0.84 -36.77 15.29
N TYR A 13 -0.43 -36.69 15.71
CA TYR A 13 -1.53 -36.22 14.87
C TYR A 13 -1.38 -34.72 14.53
N PHE A 14 -1.08 -33.86 15.51
CA PHE A 14 -0.79 -32.44 15.29
C PHE A 14 0.46 -32.23 14.42
N ILE A 15 1.49 -33.06 14.60
CA ILE A 15 2.69 -33.06 13.76
C ILE A 15 2.31 -33.45 12.31
N THR A 16 1.52 -34.50 12.11
CA THR A 16 1.08 -34.92 10.76
C THR A 16 0.16 -33.90 10.07
N LEU A 17 -0.70 -33.21 10.83
CA LEU A 17 -1.52 -32.09 10.33
C LEU A 17 -0.65 -30.90 9.91
N SER A 18 0.44 -30.65 10.65
CA SER A 18 1.42 -29.61 10.32
C SER A 18 2.24 -29.97 9.06
N PHE A 19 2.52 -31.25 8.82
CA PHE A 19 3.19 -31.72 7.60
C PHE A 19 2.29 -31.69 6.36
N ALA A 20 0.98 -31.92 6.51
CA ALA A 20 0.02 -31.81 5.40
C ALA A 20 -0.17 -30.35 4.90
N TYR A 21 0.03 -29.36 5.78
CA TYR A 21 -0.12 -27.93 5.45
C TYR A 21 0.96 -27.37 4.49
N LYS A 22 2.06 -28.10 4.23
CA LYS A 22 3.18 -27.60 3.39
C LYS A 22 3.43 -28.38 2.11
N GLN A 23 2.52 -29.29 1.73
CA GLN A 23 2.72 -30.15 0.56
C GLN A 23 2.64 -29.37 -0.77
N GLU A 24 1.88 -28.28 -0.82
CA GLU A 24 1.75 -27.45 -2.02
C GLU A 24 3.04 -26.65 -2.32
N CYS A 25 3.81 -26.28 -1.29
CA CYS A 25 5.11 -25.63 -1.47
C CYS A 25 6.16 -26.54 -2.14
N ALA A 26 5.95 -27.87 -2.16
CA ALA A 26 6.84 -28.82 -2.83
C ALA A 26 6.62 -28.89 -4.35
N VAL A 27 5.56 -28.26 -4.89
CA VAL A 27 5.26 -28.21 -6.32
C VAL A 27 6.33 -27.44 -7.12
N GLY A 28 7.00 -26.48 -6.47
CA GLY A 28 8.07 -25.68 -7.09
C GLY A 28 7.67 -24.24 -7.42
N PRO A 29 8.58 -23.46 -8.05
CA PRO A 29 8.46 -22.00 -8.21
C PRO A 29 7.17 -21.55 -8.91
N GLU A 30 6.64 -22.37 -9.81
CA GLU A 30 5.37 -22.14 -10.50
C GLU A 30 4.20 -21.95 -9.53
N TYR A 31 4.23 -22.63 -8.37
CA TYR A 31 3.21 -22.51 -7.34
C TYR A 31 3.52 -21.36 -6.37
N TRP A 32 4.72 -21.36 -5.77
CA TRP A 32 5.04 -20.41 -4.71
C TRP A 32 5.42 -19.02 -5.23
N CYS A 33 5.69 -18.81 -6.52
CA CYS A 33 5.81 -17.47 -7.11
C CYS A 33 4.57 -17.05 -7.90
N LYS A 34 3.43 -17.71 -7.69
CA LYS A 34 2.16 -17.32 -8.31
C LYS A 34 1.59 -16.04 -7.71
N SER A 35 1.70 -15.86 -6.40
CA SER A 35 1.24 -14.64 -5.73
C SER A 35 2.11 -14.33 -4.51
N PHE A 36 1.98 -13.11 -4.01
CA PHE A 36 2.67 -12.65 -2.81
C PHE A 36 2.40 -13.56 -1.61
N GLU A 37 1.14 -13.95 -1.44
CA GLU A 37 0.66 -14.79 -0.34
C GLU A 37 1.30 -16.17 -0.38
N THR A 38 1.27 -16.85 -1.53
CA THR A 38 1.87 -18.20 -1.63
C THR A 38 3.39 -18.16 -1.49
N ALA A 39 4.03 -17.09 -1.97
CA ALA A 39 5.46 -16.89 -1.80
C ALA A 39 5.85 -16.69 -0.33
N GLN A 40 5.04 -15.95 0.41
CA GLN A 40 5.26 -15.74 1.83
C GLN A 40 5.00 -17.01 2.64
N ASP A 41 3.87 -17.68 2.42
CA ASP A 41 3.48 -18.89 3.15
C ASP A 41 4.49 -20.03 2.93
N CYS A 42 5.07 -20.10 1.73
CA CYS A 42 6.14 -21.05 1.42
C CYS A 42 7.54 -20.58 1.85
N GLY A 43 7.70 -19.37 2.39
CA GLY A 43 8.98 -18.82 2.83
C GLY A 43 9.95 -18.50 1.67
N ALA A 44 9.40 -18.28 0.49
CA ALA A 44 10.11 -18.19 -0.77
C ALA A 44 10.00 -16.80 -1.43
N LEU A 45 9.37 -15.86 -0.73
CA LEU A 45 9.13 -14.49 -1.16
C LEU A 45 10.38 -13.77 -1.67
N ARG A 46 11.51 -13.91 -0.98
CA ARG A 46 12.78 -13.31 -1.43
C ARG A 46 13.24 -13.87 -2.78
N HIS A 47 13.09 -15.17 -3.00
CA HIS A 47 13.40 -15.76 -4.29
C HIS A 47 12.45 -15.22 -5.36
N CYS A 48 11.13 -15.27 -5.13
CA CYS A 48 10.17 -14.77 -6.11
C CYS A 48 10.41 -13.32 -6.47
N THR A 49 10.66 -12.46 -5.48
CA THR A 49 10.99 -11.08 -5.77
C THR A 49 12.29 -11.02 -6.56
N ASP A 50 13.37 -11.62 -6.13
CA ASP A 50 14.70 -11.38 -6.69
C ASP A 50 14.92 -12.02 -8.07
N THR A 51 14.25 -13.13 -8.36
CA THR A 51 14.52 -13.92 -9.59
C THR A 51 13.32 -14.01 -10.53
N VAL A 52 12.09 -14.01 -10.03
CA VAL A 52 10.88 -14.26 -10.85
C VAL A 52 10.13 -12.96 -11.18
N TRP A 53 9.72 -12.20 -10.17
CA TRP A 53 9.00 -10.92 -10.28
C TRP A 53 9.96 -9.74 -10.49
N ARG A 54 10.81 -9.86 -11.50
CA ARG A 54 11.75 -8.81 -11.88
C ARG A 54 11.08 -7.79 -12.78
N TYR A 55 10.30 -6.92 -12.16
CA TYR A 55 9.66 -5.78 -12.83
C TYR A 55 10.66 -4.62 -12.95
N ASP A 56 11.44 -4.61 -14.03
CA ASP A 56 12.37 -3.54 -14.39
C ASP A 56 12.36 -3.28 -15.92
N GLU A 57 12.94 -2.17 -16.36
CA GLU A 57 12.98 -1.75 -17.78
C GLU A 57 13.52 -2.82 -18.73
N LYS A 58 14.30 -3.79 -18.22
CA LYS A 58 14.99 -4.80 -19.02
C LYS A 58 14.21 -6.10 -19.15
N HIS A 59 13.30 -6.41 -18.22
CA HIS A 59 12.63 -7.71 -18.14
C HIS A 59 11.13 -7.64 -18.37
N THR A 60 10.52 -6.46 -18.23
CA THR A 60 9.08 -6.26 -18.41
C THR A 60 8.79 -4.94 -19.10
N LYS A 61 7.79 -4.91 -19.98
CA LYS A 61 7.25 -3.64 -20.48
C LYS A 61 6.66 -2.91 -19.28
N ILE A 62 7.29 -1.81 -18.89
CA ILE A 62 6.82 -1.01 -17.77
C ILE A 62 5.45 -0.44 -18.14
N ASP A 63 4.46 -0.74 -17.30
CA ASP A 63 3.15 -0.08 -17.35
C ASP A 63 3.35 1.44 -17.20
N SER A 64 3.11 2.17 -18.30
CA SER A 64 3.21 3.64 -18.36
C SER A 64 1.91 4.32 -17.96
N SER A 65 0.95 3.59 -17.39
CA SER A 65 -0.25 4.20 -16.85
C SER A 65 0.12 5.24 -15.79
N THR A 66 -0.59 6.36 -15.81
CA THR A 66 -0.41 7.44 -14.83
C THR A 66 -0.60 6.94 -13.40
N THR A 67 -1.43 5.91 -13.20
CA THR A 67 -1.64 5.24 -11.92
C THR A 67 -0.41 4.43 -11.47
N CYS A 68 0.23 3.69 -12.38
CA CYS A 68 1.45 2.96 -12.07
C CYS A 68 2.61 3.91 -11.73
N GLU A 69 2.82 4.95 -12.53
CA GLU A 69 3.83 5.98 -12.26
C GLU A 69 3.60 6.67 -10.91
N TRP A 70 2.34 7.01 -10.62
CA TRP A 70 1.95 7.63 -9.37
C TRP A 70 2.25 6.73 -8.17
N CYS A 71 1.93 5.44 -8.25
CA CYS A 71 2.27 4.48 -7.20
C CYS A 71 3.78 4.46 -6.93
N GLN A 72 4.59 4.35 -7.98
CA GLN A 72 6.04 4.31 -7.84
C GLN A 72 6.58 5.60 -7.22
N LYS A 73 6.10 6.77 -7.67
CA LYS A 73 6.48 8.08 -7.11
C LYS A 73 6.08 8.22 -5.64
N ILE A 74 4.92 7.72 -5.22
CA ILE A 74 4.53 7.74 -3.81
C ILE A 74 5.46 6.88 -2.98
N LEU A 75 5.76 5.66 -3.43
CA LEU A 75 6.66 4.78 -2.69
C LEU A 75 8.07 5.37 -2.62
N GLU A 76 8.55 6.01 -3.69
CA GLU A 76 9.82 6.71 -3.68
C GLU A 76 9.84 7.88 -2.70
N ASN A 77 8.82 8.75 -2.72
CA ASN A 77 8.73 9.87 -1.80
C ASN A 77 8.56 9.41 -0.35
N THR A 78 7.80 8.34 -0.14
CA THR A 78 7.65 7.71 1.18
C THR A 78 9.00 7.21 1.67
N HIS A 79 9.74 6.47 0.85
CA HIS A 79 11.09 6.01 1.21
C HIS A 79 12.01 7.19 1.55
N LYS A 80 12.03 8.25 0.72
CA LYS A 80 12.81 9.47 1.01
C LYS A 80 12.43 10.09 2.35
N GLY A 81 11.12 10.22 2.64
CA GLY A 81 10.62 10.79 3.88
C GLY A 81 10.97 9.96 5.12
N ILE A 82 11.00 8.63 5.00
CA ILE A 82 11.36 7.72 6.08
C ILE A 82 12.83 7.28 6.03
N GLN A 83 13.69 7.89 5.20
CA GLN A 83 15.03 7.38 4.91
C GLN A 83 15.90 7.24 6.17
N HIS A 84 15.73 8.14 7.13
CA HIS A 84 16.36 8.10 8.45
C HIS A 84 15.98 6.83 9.24
N LEU A 85 14.75 6.35 9.10
CA LEU A 85 14.24 5.11 9.69
C LEU A 85 14.52 3.90 8.78
N ALA A 86 14.59 4.11 7.46
CA ALA A 86 14.61 3.08 6.42
C ALA A 86 15.84 2.16 6.45
N ASN A 87 16.94 2.64 7.02
CA ASN A 87 18.17 1.85 7.14
C ASN A 87 18.08 0.74 8.19
N ASN A 88 17.04 0.75 9.03
CA ASN A 88 16.83 -0.24 10.09
C ASN A 88 15.41 -0.82 10.00
N GLU A 89 15.31 -2.02 9.44
CA GLU A 89 14.03 -2.73 9.23
C GLU A 89 13.25 -2.92 10.54
N ASP A 90 13.95 -3.10 11.67
CA ASP A 90 13.32 -3.23 13.00
C ASP A 90 12.72 -1.91 13.48
N LEU A 91 13.37 -0.78 13.19
CA LEU A 91 12.80 0.55 13.49
C LEU A 91 11.53 0.80 12.68
N ILE A 92 11.55 0.51 11.37
CA ILE A 92 10.35 0.65 10.52
C ILE A 92 9.21 -0.21 11.06
N LYS A 93 9.49 -1.49 11.36
CA LYS A 93 8.49 -2.42 11.89
C LYS A 93 7.92 -1.93 13.21
N SER A 94 8.76 -1.48 14.14
CA SER A 94 8.33 -0.96 15.44
C SER A 94 7.47 0.30 15.32
N SER A 95 7.82 1.22 14.42
CA SER A 95 7.04 2.44 14.13
C SER A 95 5.68 2.11 13.54
N LEU A 96 5.61 1.17 12.60
CA LEU A 96 4.34 0.70 12.03
C LEU A 96 3.46 0.03 13.09
N LEU A 97 4.02 -0.81 13.95
CA LEU A 97 3.30 -1.45 15.06
C LEU A 97 2.78 -0.42 16.07
N ASN A 98 3.56 0.62 16.36
CA ASN A 98 3.10 1.72 17.21
C ASN A 98 1.99 2.54 16.53
N GLY A 99 2.10 2.78 15.22
CA GLY A 99 1.02 3.36 14.43
C GLY A 99 -0.27 2.53 14.49
N CYS A 100 -0.18 1.20 14.44
CA CYS A 100 -1.34 0.31 14.57
C CYS A 100 -2.10 0.49 15.90
N LYS A 101 -1.41 0.88 16.99
CA LYS A 101 -2.03 1.15 18.31
C LYS A 101 -2.79 2.46 18.36
N LEU A 102 -2.58 3.37 17.40
CA LEU A 102 -3.29 4.65 17.33
C LEU A 102 -4.72 4.51 16.81
N PHE A 103 -5.07 3.38 16.17
CA PHE A 103 -6.43 3.13 15.70
C PHE A 103 -7.36 2.87 16.89
N PRO A 104 -8.44 3.68 17.07
CA PRO A 104 -9.33 3.54 18.22
C PRO A 104 -10.22 2.29 18.15
N LEU A 105 -10.39 1.72 16.95
CA LEU A 105 -11.15 0.49 16.75
C LEU A 105 -10.24 -0.73 16.85
N GLN A 106 -10.51 -1.61 17.82
CA GLN A 106 -9.70 -2.81 18.08
C GLN A 106 -9.61 -3.74 16.87
N SER A 107 -10.68 -3.88 16.10
CA SER A 107 -10.69 -4.70 14.88
C SER A 107 -9.72 -4.18 13.82
N VAL A 108 -9.60 -2.86 13.69
CA VAL A 108 -8.66 -2.20 12.76
C VAL A 108 -7.24 -2.29 13.30
N SER A 109 -7.03 -2.03 14.60
CA SER A 109 -5.72 -2.16 15.25
C SER A 109 -5.17 -3.59 15.13
N SER A 110 -6.00 -4.60 15.37
CA SER A 110 -5.63 -6.00 15.23
C SER A 110 -5.32 -6.39 13.79
N LYS A 111 -6.14 -5.96 12.82
CA LYS A 111 -5.88 -6.22 11.40
C LYS A 111 -4.59 -5.53 10.92
N CYS A 112 -4.35 -4.29 11.36
CA CYS A 112 -3.11 -3.56 11.10
C CYS A 112 -1.90 -4.31 11.64
N THR A 113 -1.94 -4.71 12.91
CA THR A 113 -0.84 -5.42 13.59
C THR A 113 -0.50 -6.71 12.85
N HIS A 114 -1.50 -7.53 12.54
CA HIS A 114 -1.32 -8.77 11.79
C HIS A 114 -0.72 -8.53 10.39
N THR A 115 -1.16 -7.48 9.69
CA THR A 115 -0.59 -7.10 8.40
C THR A 115 0.87 -6.68 8.53
N VAL A 116 1.22 -5.85 9.51
CA VAL A 116 2.60 -5.40 9.73
C VAL A 116 3.52 -6.55 10.14
N GLU A 117 3.04 -7.49 10.95
CA GLU A 117 3.81 -8.65 11.38
C GLU A 117 4.13 -9.60 10.23
N ASN A 118 3.15 -9.85 9.36
CA ASN A 118 3.30 -10.80 8.26
C ASN A 118 4.00 -10.19 7.04
N TYR A 119 3.65 -8.96 6.68
CA TYR A 119 4.09 -8.35 5.42
C TYR A 119 5.13 -7.23 5.61
N GLY A 120 5.34 -6.75 6.83
CA GLY A 120 6.18 -5.60 7.10
C GLY A 120 7.64 -5.78 6.69
N THR A 121 8.27 -6.91 7.04
CA THR A 121 9.67 -7.17 6.70
C THR A 121 9.89 -7.32 5.19
N PRO A 122 9.10 -8.12 4.45
CA PRO A 122 9.25 -8.19 3.00
C PRO A 122 9.03 -6.86 2.28
N VAL A 123 8.01 -6.09 2.68
CA VAL A 123 7.75 -4.76 2.10
C VAL A 123 8.88 -3.78 2.42
N ALA A 124 9.40 -3.78 3.65
CA ALA A 124 10.54 -2.95 4.03
C ALA A 124 11.79 -3.29 3.21
N SER A 125 12.05 -4.59 2.98
CA SER A 125 13.16 -5.04 2.14
C SER A 125 13.01 -4.56 0.68
N LEU A 126 11.82 -4.66 0.09
CA LEU A 126 11.56 -4.16 -1.26
C LEU A 126 11.73 -2.63 -1.35
N MET A 127 11.24 -1.90 -0.35
CA MET A 127 11.43 -0.45 -0.25
C MET A 127 12.91 -0.09 -0.19
N LYS A 128 13.67 -0.73 0.70
CA LYS A 128 15.12 -0.52 0.88
C LYS A 128 15.90 -0.71 -0.42
N HIS A 129 15.57 -1.73 -1.21
CA HIS A 129 16.20 -2.01 -2.51
C HIS A 129 15.58 -1.19 -3.67
N LYS A 130 14.71 -0.21 -3.38
CA LYS A 130 14.05 0.66 -4.36
C LYS A 130 13.23 -0.10 -5.41
N ARG A 131 12.66 -1.24 -5.01
CA ARG A 131 11.85 -2.11 -5.86
C ARG A 131 10.39 -1.66 -5.92
N TYR A 132 10.18 -0.38 -6.20
CA TYR A 132 8.85 0.24 -6.19
C TYR A 132 7.93 -0.34 -7.26
N ALA A 133 8.46 -0.60 -8.46
CA ALA A 133 7.71 -1.27 -9.52
C ALA A 133 7.17 -2.63 -9.05
N THR A 134 8.00 -3.46 -8.39
CA THR A 134 7.56 -4.74 -7.82
C THR A 134 6.45 -4.53 -6.80
N LEU A 135 6.58 -3.58 -5.87
CA LEU A 135 5.53 -3.29 -4.89
C LEU A 135 4.22 -2.84 -5.54
N CYS A 136 4.27 -2.02 -6.59
CA CYS A 136 3.09 -1.56 -7.30
C CYS A 136 2.39 -2.68 -8.11
N HIS A 137 3.14 -3.63 -8.67
CA HIS A 137 2.56 -4.83 -9.31
C HIS A 137 1.96 -5.80 -8.28
N LEU A 138 2.64 -5.99 -7.14
CA LEU A 138 2.11 -6.80 -6.03
C LEU A 138 0.80 -6.23 -5.47
N MET A 139 0.62 -4.91 -5.49
CA MET A 139 -0.65 -4.25 -5.15
C MET A 139 -1.65 -4.21 -6.31
N SER A 140 -1.32 -4.84 -7.45
CA SER A 140 -2.12 -4.84 -8.69
C SER A 140 -2.47 -3.44 -9.20
N ILE A 141 -1.62 -2.44 -8.92
CA ILE A 141 -1.76 -1.08 -9.42
C ILE A 141 -1.11 -0.96 -10.81
N CYS A 142 0.06 -1.58 -10.97
CA CYS A 142 0.71 -1.73 -12.26
C CYS A 142 0.31 -3.07 -12.88
N SER A 143 0.13 -3.10 -14.20
CA SER A 143 -0.27 -4.30 -14.94
C SER A 143 0.89 -4.97 -15.67
N ASP A 144 0.91 -6.30 -15.64
CA ASP A 144 1.79 -7.14 -16.46
C ASP A 144 1.22 -7.23 -17.88
N GLU A 145 1.30 -6.17 -18.68
CA GLU A 145 0.85 -6.26 -20.08
C GLU A 145 1.85 -7.07 -20.93
N PRO A 146 1.43 -8.17 -21.58
CA PRO A 146 2.23 -8.77 -22.65
C PRO A 146 2.40 -7.77 -23.80
N VAL A 147 3.59 -7.76 -24.41
CA VAL A 147 3.93 -6.88 -25.54
C VAL A 147 3.08 -7.24 -26.76
N THR A 148 1.88 -6.66 -26.86
CA THR A 148 1.14 -6.54 -28.12
C THR A 148 0.56 -5.13 -28.20
N GLU A 149 1.37 -4.17 -28.66
CA GLU A 149 0.85 -2.90 -29.16
C GLU A 149 0.63 -3.00 -30.69
N PRO A 150 -0.56 -2.64 -31.19
CA PRO A 150 -0.66 -1.82 -32.38
C PRO A 150 -0.49 -0.33 -31.99
N PRO A 151 0.07 0.52 -32.88
CA PRO A 151 0.38 1.91 -32.57
C PRO A 151 -0.90 2.71 -32.31
N SER A 152 -0.96 3.39 -31.15
CA SER A 152 -2.00 4.37 -30.82
C SER A 152 -1.91 5.54 -31.79
N THR A 153 -2.95 5.74 -32.59
CA THR A 153 -3.15 6.98 -33.34
C THR A 153 -3.45 8.10 -32.35
N GLU A 154 -2.60 9.13 -32.31
CA GLU A 154 -2.85 10.35 -31.54
C GLU A 154 -4.17 10.97 -32.02
N LYS A 155 -5.17 10.93 -31.14
CA LYS A 155 -6.47 11.57 -31.35
C LYS A 155 -6.28 13.08 -31.20
N PRO A 156 -6.82 13.92 -32.09
CA PRO A 156 -6.63 15.37 -32.02
C PRO A 156 -7.14 15.94 -30.69
N ILE A 157 -6.32 16.80 -30.06
CA ILE A 157 -6.64 17.48 -28.80
C ILE A 157 -7.70 18.55 -29.08
N ILE A 158 -8.93 18.32 -28.60
CA ILE A 158 -10.03 19.28 -28.73
C ILE A 158 -10.08 20.17 -27.48
N LEU A 159 -10.07 21.49 -27.67
CA LEU A 159 -10.26 22.45 -26.57
C LEU A 159 -11.60 22.18 -25.88
N GLY A 160 -11.60 22.01 -24.56
CA GLY A 160 -12.78 21.65 -23.78
C GLY A 160 -13.03 20.14 -23.62
N GLN A 161 -12.29 19.26 -24.30
CA GLN A 161 -12.32 17.82 -24.03
C GLN A 161 -11.69 17.48 -22.68
N ASN A 162 -10.65 18.23 -22.31
CA ASN A 162 -10.08 18.14 -20.98
C ASN A 162 -10.95 18.93 -19.99
N ARG A 163 -11.62 18.21 -19.09
CA ARG A 163 -12.49 18.77 -18.05
C ARG A 163 -11.77 19.73 -17.09
N CYS A 164 -10.46 19.65 -16.97
CA CYS A 164 -9.69 20.62 -16.20
C CYS A 164 -9.65 22.02 -16.83
N THR A 165 -10.03 22.15 -18.11
CA THR A 165 -10.20 23.47 -18.76
C THR A 165 -11.59 24.07 -18.52
N TRP A 166 -12.48 23.42 -17.77
CA TRP A 166 -13.84 23.91 -17.51
C TRP A 166 -13.92 24.98 -16.42
N GLY A 167 -12.82 25.25 -15.71
CA GLY A 167 -12.74 26.37 -14.75
C GLY A 167 -13.19 26.03 -13.32
N PRO A 168 -12.90 26.91 -12.32
CA PRO A 168 -12.88 26.59 -10.88
C PRO A 168 -14.12 25.91 -10.33
N SER A 169 -15.28 26.22 -10.91
CA SER A 169 -16.55 25.57 -10.59
C SER A 169 -16.49 24.05 -10.75
N TYR A 170 -15.76 23.54 -11.74
CA TYR A 170 -15.58 22.10 -11.96
C TYR A 170 -14.52 21.49 -11.03
N TRP A 171 -13.27 21.97 -11.08
CA TRP A 171 -12.16 21.35 -10.35
C TRP A 171 -12.26 21.59 -8.84
N CYS A 172 -12.86 22.69 -8.37
CA CYS A 172 -13.12 22.91 -6.94
C CYS A 172 -14.48 22.42 -6.45
N SER A 173 -15.26 21.70 -7.27
CA SER A 173 -16.51 21.08 -6.80
C SER A 173 -16.29 19.91 -5.84
N SER A 174 -15.13 19.26 -5.90
CA SER A 174 -14.78 18.16 -5.00
C SER A 174 -13.26 17.98 -4.89
N LEU A 175 -12.84 17.31 -3.82
CA LEU A 175 -11.43 16.93 -3.65
C LEU A 175 -10.93 16.04 -4.81
N SER A 176 -11.80 15.17 -5.34
CA SER A 176 -11.45 14.28 -6.45
C SER A 176 -11.11 15.07 -7.72
N ASN A 177 -11.99 15.99 -8.13
CA ASN A 177 -11.76 16.77 -9.35
C ASN A 177 -10.54 17.68 -9.19
N SER A 178 -10.33 18.27 -8.00
CA SER A 178 -9.17 19.13 -7.76
C SER A 178 -7.86 18.36 -7.81
N ARG A 179 -7.84 17.12 -7.34
CA ARG A 179 -6.66 16.25 -7.41
C ARG A 179 -6.35 15.91 -8.86
N GLU A 180 -7.36 15.54 -9.62
CA GLU A 180 -7.21 15.20 -11.02
C GLU A 180 -6.68 16.37 -11.85
N CYS A 181 -7.12 17.58 -11.53
CA CYS A 181 -6.68 18.81 -12.19
C CYS A 181 -5.51 19.51 -11.51
N SER A 182 -4.82 18.84 -10.57
CA SER A 182 -3.64 19.36 -9.85
C SER A 182 -3.84 20.74 -9.22
N SER A 183 -4.94 20.91 -8.49
CA SER A 183 -5.41 22.22 -8.04
C SER A 183 -5.92 22.32 -6.63
N ILE A 184 -5.62 21.30 -5.85
CA ILE A 184 -5.95 21.25 -4.43
C ILE A 184 -5.52 22.55 -3.74
N ASP A 185 -4.35 23.10 -4.06
CA ASP A 185 -3.86 24.35 -3.45
C ASP A 185 -4.72 25.57 -3.80
N HIS A 186 -5.16 25.69 -5.06
CA HIS A 186 -6.05 26.78 -5.46
C HIS A 186 -7.40 26.66 -4.75
N CYS A 187 -7.99 25.46 -4.80
CA CYS A 187 -9.31 25.20 -4.23
C CYS A 187 -9.32 25.35 -2.70
N SER A 188 -8.33 24.78 -2.01
CA SER A 188 -8.22 24.86 -0.55
C SER A 188 -8.02 26.28 -0.06
N ASN A 189 -7.11 27.05 -0.67
CA ASN A 189 -6.74 28.36 -0.17
C ASN A 189 -7.71 29.48 -0.58
N LYS A 190 -8.36 29.37 -1.75
CA LYS A 190 -9.19 30.46 -2.30
C LYS A 190 -10.69 30.21 -2.28
N ILE A 191 -11.14 28.96 -2.37
CA ILE A 191 -12.56 28.62 -2.52
C ILE A 191 -13.10 27.97 -1.25
N TRP A 192 -12.55 26.83 -0.83
CA TRP A 192 -13.06 26.06 0.30
C TRP A 192 -12.78 26.73 1.65
N SER A 193 -11.68 27.47 1.77
CA SER A 193 -11.38 28.26 2.97
C SER A 193 -12.44 29.32 3.28
N GLN A 194 -13.16 29.79 2.25
CA GLN A 194 -14.20 30.81 2.36
C GLN A 194 -15.61 30.20 2.43
N GLN A 195 -15.73 28.87 2.27
CA GLN A 195 -17.01 28.18 2.21
C GLN A 195 -17.51 27.87 3.62
N SER A 196 -18.73 28.30 3.95
CA SER A 196 -19.40 27.92 5.19
C SER A 196 -19.85 26.45 5.11
N ILE A 197 -19.29 25.60 5.96
CA ILE A 197 -19.75 24.21 6.12
C ILE A 197 -20.92 24.22 7.11
N GLU A 198 -22.12 23.91 6.65
CA GLU A 198 -23.27 23.67 7.53
C GLU A 198 -23.05 22.36 8.31
N LYS A 199 -22.68 22.49 9.59
CA LYS A 199 -22.52 21.33 10.48
C LYS A 199 -23.89 20.81 10.90
N LYS A 200 -24.20 19.56 10.54
CA LYS A 200 -25.40 18.89 11.06
C LYS A 200 -25.24 18.58 12.55
N PRO A 201 -26.30 18.73 13.37
CA PRO A 201 -26.25 18.28 14.76
C PRO A 201 -26.02 16.77 14.80
N ASN A 202 -25.07 16.33 15.64
CA ASN A 202 -24.66 14.93 15.83
C ASN A 202 -24.04 14.25 14.58
N ASP A 203 -23.33 14.99 13.74
CA ASP A 203 -22.51 14.40 12.69
C ASP A 203 -21.23 13.78 13.26
N ASN A 204 -21.33 12.51 13.65
CA ASN A 204 -20.23 11.73 14.20
C ASN A 204 -19.02 11.64 13.25
N ILE A 205 -19.25 11.75 11.93
CA ILE A 205 -18.19 11.69 10.92
C ILE A 205 -17.41 13.01 10.94
N CYS A 206 -18.10 14.15 10.95
CA CYS A 206 -17.44 15.46 11.09
C CYS A 206 -16.67 15.55 12.40
N GLN A 207 -17.25 15.13 13.52
CA GLN A 207 -16.59 15.16 14.83
C GLN A 207 -15.33 14.29 14.86
N TYR A 208 -15.40 13.07 14.33
CA TYR A 208 -14.24 12.17 14.28
C TYR A 208 -13.14 12.69 13.36
N CYS A 209 -13.52 13.26 12.21
CA CYS A 209 -12.61 13.89 11.28
C CYS A 209 -11.86 15.05 11.95
N GLU A 210 -12.58 15.95 12.63
CA GLU A 210 -11.99 17.08 13.36
C GLU A 210 -10.99 16.61 14.42
N PHE A 211 -11.37 15.63 15.25
CA PHE A 211 -10.49 15.05 16.27
C PHE A 211 -9.21 14.45 15.65
N THR A 212 -9.35 13.68 14.58
CA THR A 212 -8.22 13.02 13.92
C THR A 212 -7.26 14.05 13.31
N ILE A 213 -7.80 15.05 12.61
CA ILE A 213 -7.01 16.10 11.97
C ILE A 213 -6.30 16.97 13.01
N GLN A 214 -6.96 17.28 14.14
CA GLN A 214 -6.31 17.99 15.25
C GLN A 214 -5.11 17.21 15.80
N LYS A 215 -5.29 15.90 16.03
CA LYS A 215 -4.19 15.05 16.53
C LYS A 215 -3.02 14.98 15.54
N LEU A 216 -3.31 14.87 14.25
CA LEU A 216 -2.29 14.87 13.20
C LEU A 216 -1.52 16.19 13.11
N ARG A 217 -2.21 17.34 13.24
CA ARG A 217 -1.54 18.65 13.25
C ARG A 217 -0.52 18.76 14.37
N ASN A 218 -0.91 18.36 15.58
CA ASN A 218 0.00 18.41 16.73
C ASN A 218 1.28 17.59 16.48
N ILE A 219 1.15 16.38 15.91
CA ILE A 219 2.32 15.55 15.58
C ILE A 219 3.24 16.24 14.55
N ILE A 220 2.66 16.83 13.50
CA ILE A 220 3.45 17.51 12.45
C ILE A 220 4.14 18.76 12.99
N ASP A 221 3.51 19.47 13.92
CA ASP A 221 4.09 20.66 14.52
C ASP A 221 5.19 20.31 15.52
N ASP A 222 5.03 19.20 16.28
CA ASP A 222 6.07 18.67 17.17
C ASP A 222 7.34 18.28 16.38
N GLU A 223 7.20 17.62 15.22
CA GLU A 223 8.32 17.24 14.34
C GLU A 223 9.08 18.43 13.73
N LYS A 224 8.49 19.63 13.69
CA LYS A 224 9.17 20.84 13.21
C LYS A 224 9.94 21.58 14.30
N THR A 225 9.74 21.21 15.57
CA THR A 225 10.36 21.87 16.73
C THR A 225 11.61 21.17 17.27
N GLU A 226 11.96 20.00 16.74
CA GLU A 226 13.24 19.28 16.95
C GLU A 226 14.16 19.39 15.72
#